data_AF-A0AAU6S963-F1
#
_entry.id   AF-A0AAU6S963-F1
#
_cell.length_a   1.000
_cell.length_b   1.000
_cell.length_c   1.000
_cell.angle_alpha   90.00
_cell.angle_beta   90.00
_cell.angle_gamma   90.00
#
_symmetry.space_group_name_H-M   'P 1'
#
loop_
_entity.id
_entity.type
_entity.pdbx_description
1 polymer ?
#
loop_
_entity_poly.entity_id
_entity_poly.type
_entity_poly.pdbx_seq_one_letter_code
_entity_poly.pdbx_strand_id
1 'polypeptide(L)'
;MIRTALASRPVRAGAALTAVAGIALLAGCAPEASEAEEPATTDTSDSTDSGSSGAYADGTYTADGSYATPESVETITVTVTLEDDVITAVEVTGDPQKRESEQYQGEFIGGIADVVVGQDIDDIQVSRVAGSSLTSGGFNEAIETIKSEAAN
;
A
#
# COMPACT_ATOMS: atom_id res chain seq x y z
N MET A 1 -16.66 -36.66 -12.52
CA MET A 1 -17.43 -35.48 -12.97
C MET A 1 -17.94 -34.73 -11.75
N ILE A 2 -17.32 -33.61 -11.35
CA ILE A 2 -17.85 -32.55 -10.46
C ILE A 2 -16.86 -31.37 -10.67
N ARG A 3 -17.13 -30.47 -11.63
CA ARG A 3 -17.79 -29.15 -11.50
C ARG A 3 -16.93 -28.08 -10.80
N THR A 4 -16.15 -27.41 -11.64
CA THR A 4 -15.62 -26.03 -11.53
C THR A 4 -16.60 -25.09 -10.83
N ALA A 5 -16.14 -24.41 -9.77
CA ALA A 5 -16.82 -23.26 -9.18
C ALA A 5 -15.99 -22.00 -9.47
N LEU A 6 -16.49 -21.17 -10.39
CA LEU A 6 -16.02 -19.81 -10.62
C LEU A 6 -16.57 -18.93 -9.50
N ALA A 7 -15.70 -18.32 -8.68
CA ALA A 7 -16.10 -17.25 -7.79
C ALA A 7 -16.20 -15.94 -8.58
N SER A 8 -17.41 -15.54 -8.92
CA SER A 8 -17.71 -14.25 -9.54
C SER A 8 -17.66 -13.11 -8.52
N ARG A 9 -16.90 -12.06 -8.85
CA ARG A 9 -16.80 -10.79 -8.12
C ARG A 9 -18.16 -10.09 -8.01
N PRO A 10 -18.55 -9.50 -6.87
CA PRO A 10 -19.67 -8.58 -6.82
C PRO A 10 -19.23 -7.15 -7.17
N VAL A 11 -19.58 -6.69 -8.37
CA VAL A 11 -19.75 -5.27 -8.66
C VAL A 11 -21.17 -4.90 -8.21
N ARG A 12 -21.32 -3.90 -7.33
CA ARG A 12 -22.62 -3.27 -7.07
C ARG A 12 -22.53 -1.77 -7.28
N ALA A 13 -23.15 -1.35 -8.38
CA ALA A 13 -23.54 0.01 -8.68
C ALA A 13 -24.93 0.29 -8.10
N GLY A 14 -25.18 1.56 -7.76
CA GLY A 14 -26.49 2.20 -7.92
C GLY A 14 -27.23 2.59 -6.63
N ALA A 15 -27.32 3.89 -6.37
CA ALA A 15 -28.52 4.53 -5.82
C ALA A 15 -28.61 5.99 -6.32
N ALA A 16 -29.66 6.28 -7.05
CA ALA A 16 -30.04 7.59 -7.58
C ALA A 16 -30.82 8.39 -6.54
N LEU A 17 -30.67 9.72 -6.47
CA LEU A 17 -31.73 10.61 -5.93
C LEU A 17 -31.69 12.03 -6.54
N THR A 18 -32.87 12.41 -7.07
CA THR A 18 -33.54 13.72 -7.02
C THR A 18 -32.98 14.92 -7.80
N ALA A 19 -33.67 15.21 -8.91
CA ALA A 19 -33.74 16.52 -9.56
C ALA A 19 -34.68 17.47 -8.80
N VAL A 20 -34.29 18.73 -8.65
CA VAL A 20 -35.21 19.86 -8.37
C VAL A 20 -34.85 21.00 -9.32
N ALA A 21 -35.84 21.41 -10.11
CA ALA A 21 -35.82 22.56 -10.98
C ALA A 21 -36.01 23.87 -10.20
N GLY A 22 -35.32 24.93 -10.60
CA GLY A 22 -35.57 26.30 -10.12
C GLY A 22 -34.87 27.33 -11.00
N ILE A 23 -35.63 27.95 -11.91
CA ILE A 23 -35.21 29.07 -12.77
C ILE A 23 -35.50 30.38 -12.01
N ALA A 24 -34.51 31.29 -11.95
CA ALA A 24 -34.77 32.71 -11.75
C ALA A 24 -33.73 33.52 -12.53
N LEU A 25 -34.15 34.05 -13.68
CA LEU A 25 -33.45 35.09 -14.43
C LEU A 25 -33.77 36.44 -13.79
N LEU A 26 -32.76 37.17 -13.31
CA LEU A 26 -32.86 38.61 -13.11
C LEU A 26 -31.77 39.31 -13.93
N ALA A 27 -32.24 40.00 -14.97
CA ALA A 27 -31.50 40.98 -15.73
C ALA A 27 -31.25 42.24 -14.88
N GLY A 28 -30.01 42.74 -14.90
CA GLY A 28 -29.63 44.03 -14.33
C GLY A 28 -28.33 44.51 -14.98
N CYS A 29 -28.39 45.68 -15.60
CA CYS A 29 -27.41 46.29 -16.50
C CYS A 29 -26.63 47.41 -15.78
N ALA A 30 -25.30 47.46 -15.93
CA ALA A 30 -24.54 48.66 -16.30
C ALA A 30 -23.03 48.34 -16.45
N PRO A 31 -22.32 48.93 -17.44
CA PRO A 31 -20.89 48.79 -17.65
C PRO A 31 -20.12 49.98 -17.05
N GLU A 32 -18.96 49.73 -16.44
CA GLU A 32 -17.96 50.78 -16.21
C GLU A 32 -16.58 50.24 -16.62
N ALA A 33 -15.94 51.00 -17.50
CA ALA A 33 -14.65 50.72 -18.10
C ALA A 33 -13.53 51.34 -17.27
N SER A 34 -12.38 50.66 -17.12
CA SER A 34 -11.06 51.30 -17.20
C SER A 34 -9.92 50.28 -17.25
N GLU A 35 -8.87 50.69 -17.94
CA GLU A 35 -7.62 50.06 -18.39
C GLU A 35 -6.67 49.39 -17.37
N ALA A 36 -5.85 48.49 -17.93
CA ALA A 36 -4.41 48.24 -17.72
C ALA A 36 -3.88 47.70 -16.38
N GLU A 37 -3.26 46.50 -16.42
CA GLU A 37 -1.82 46.23 -16.23
C GLU A 37 -1.57 44.70 -16.17
N GLU A 38 -0.65 44.18 -16.99
CA GLU A 38 0.13 42.97 -16.68
C GLU A 38 1.18 43.35 -15.59
N PRO A 39 1.71 42.45 -14.74
CA PRO A 39 2.27 41.15 -15.16
C PRO A 39 2.21 39.98 -14.14
N ALA A 40 2.58 38.80 -14.65
CA ALA A 40 3.32 37.69 -14.01
C ALA A 40 2.87 37.10 -12.65
N THR A 41 2.81 35.75 -12.60
CA THR A 41 3.74 34.88 -11.83
C THR A 41 3.06 33.56 -11.46
N THR A 42 3.55 32.49 -12.08
CA THR A 42 3.89 31.20 -11.47
C THR A 42 3.07 30.76 -10.25
N ASP A 43 2.00 30.01 -10.46
CA ASP A 43 1.56 29.03 -9.47
C ASP A 43 2.36 27.74 -9.67
N THR A 44 3.58 27.77 -9.15
CA THR A 44 4.28 26.56 -8.71
C THR A 44 3.34 25.88 -7.72
N SER A 45 2.75 24.76 -8.12
CA SER A 45 2.26 23.78 -7.14
C SER A 45 3.50 23.25 -6.44
N ASP A 46 3.89 23.94 -5.37
CA ASP A 46 4.75 23.43 -4.33
C ASP A 46 3.93 22.34 -3.65
N SER A 47 3.94 21.15 -4.24
CA SER A 47 3.81 19.95 -3.42
C SER A 47 5.01 20.01 -2.51
N THR A 48 4.78 20.48 -1.29
CA THR A 48 5.72 20.34 -0.19
C THR A 48 5.94 18.85 -0.02
N ASP A 49 6.92 18.34 -0.77
CA ASP A 49 7.73 17.19 -0.42
C ASP A 49 8.38 17.59 0.90
N SER A 50 7.61 17.38 1.98
CA SER A 50 8.15 17.34 3.32
C SER A 50 9.16 16.21 3.26
N GLY A 51 10.41 16.55 2.93
CA GLY A 51 11.49 15.60 2.89
C GLY A 51 11.42 14.78 4.16
N SER A 52 11.16 13.49 3.99
CA SER A 52 11.10 12.50 5.06
C SER A 52 12.31 12.72 5.94
N SER A 53 12.07 13.00 7.22
CA SER A 53 13.16 13.24 8.17
C SER A 53 13.79 11.94 8.69
N GLY A 54 13.34 10.80 8.14
CA GLY A 54 13.79 9.46 8.45
C GLY A 54 15.08 9.03 7.74
N ALA A 55 15.64 7.92 8.22
CA ALA A 55 16.78 7.24 7.58
C ALA A 55 16.41 6.59 6.24
N TYR A 56 15.12 6.34 6.03
CA TYR A 56 14.54 5.74 4.83
C TYR A 56 13.62 6.72 4.13
N ALA A 57 13.66 6.75 2.80
CA ALA A 57 12.69 7.52 2.03
C ALA A 57 11.27 6.98 2.23
N ASP A 58 10.31 7.88 2.35
CA ASP A 58 8.89 7.51 2.40
C ASP A 58 8.45 6.97 1.05
N GLY A 59 7.59 5.95 1.07
CA GLY A 59 7.15 5.32 -0.16
C GLY A 59 6.57 3.94 0.03
N THR A 60 6.27 3.28 -1.08
CA THR A 60 5.87 1.86 -1.09
C THR A 60 6.92 1.04 -1.81
N TYR A 61 7.46 0.06 -1.09
CA TYR A 61 8.55 -0.80 -1.53
C TYR A 61 8.06 -2.22 -1.65
N THR A 62 8.64 -3.00 -2.56
CA THR A 62 8.28 -4.40 -2.75
C THR A 62 9.52 -5.23 -3.00
N ALA A 63 9.72 -6.25 -2.18
CA ALA A 63 10.82 -7.19 -2.32
C ALA A 63 10.32 -8.62 -2.12
N ASP A 64 11.03 -9.55 -2.75
CA ASP A 64 10.83 -10.97 -2.52
C ASP A 64 11.72 -11.45 -1.38
N GLY A 65 11.22 -12.44 -0.66
CA GLY A 65 11.92 -13.15 0.40
C GLY A 65 11.80 -14.65 0.22
N SER A 66 12.84 -15.39 0.61
CA SER A 66 12.91 -16.84 0.38
C SER A 66 13.21 -17.60 1.66
N TYR A 67 12.74 -18.84 1.74
CA TYR A 67 13.11 -19.73 2.83
C TYR A 67 13.10 -21.20 2.40
N ALA A 68 14.00 -21.98 3.00
CA ALA A 68 14.11 -23.41 2.72
C ALA A 68 13.18 -24.22 3.63
N THR A 69 12.47 -25.17 3.02
CA THR A 69 11.84 -26.30 3.70
C THR A 69 12.69 -27.57 3.45
N PRO A 70 12.43 -28.68 4.16
CA PRO A 70 13.11 -29.94 3.84
C PRO A 70 12.90 -30.45 2.41
N GLU A 71 11.86 -29.98 1.72
CA GLU A 71 11.45 -30.49 0.39
C GLU A 71 11.69 -29.49 -0.75
N SER A 72 11.74 -28.18 -0.47
CA SER A 72 11.74 -27.10 -1.47
C SER A 72 12.33 -25.79 -0.92
N VAL A 73 12.53 -24.82 -1.81
CA VAL A 73 12.62 -23.41 -1.45
C VAL A 73 11.28 -22.76 -1.77
N GLU A 74 10.73 -22.02 -0.81
CA GLU A 74 9.48 -21.27 -0.96
C GLU A 74 9.79 -19.77 -1.01
N THR A 75 8.93 -19.01 -1.69
CA THR A 75 9.08 -17.55 -1.85
C THR A 75 7.80 -16.85 -1.38
N ILE A 76 7.98 -15.67 -0.81
CA ILE A 76 6.92 -14.69 -0.54
C ILE A 76 7.30 -13.34 -1.14
N THR A 77 6.31 -12.57 -1.54
CA THR A 77 6.47 -11.18 -1.95
C THR A 77 5.91 -10.29 -0.85
N VAL A 78 6.72 -9.33 -0.39
CA VAL A 78 6.40 -8.41 0.69
C VAL A 78 6.34 -7.00 0.12
N THR A 79 5.23 -6.33 0.32
CA THR A 79 5.04 -4.92 0.00
C THR A 79 4.83 -4.14 1.30
N VAL A 80 5.61 -3.08 1.50
CA VAL A 80 5.56 -2.24 2.71
C VAL A 80 5.42 -0.78 2.30
N THR A 81 4.56 -0.04 3.00
CA THR A 81 4.51 1.42 2.92
C THR A 81 5.22 2.02 4.14
N LEU A 82 6.14 2.93 3.89
CA LEU A 82 6.93 3.66 4.89
C LEU A 82 6.54 5.13 4.92
N GLU A 83 6.43 5.66 6.13
CA GLU A 83 6.29 7.08 6.45
C GLU A 83 7.09 7.37 7.72
N ASP A 84 8.06 8.28 7.66
CA ASP A 84 8.96 8.63 8.77
C ASP A 84 9.59 7.38 9.45
N ASP A 85 10.19 6.49 8.65
CA ASP A 85 10.76 5.18 9.06
C ASP A 85 9.77 4.15 9.64
N VAL A 86 8.48 4.50 9.75
CA VAL A 86 7.43 3.62 10.31
C VAL A 86 6.68 2.88 9.21
N ILE A 87 6.42 1.59 9.44
CA ILE A 87 5.57 0.78 8.57
C ILE A 87 4.10 1.18 8.77
N THR A 88 3.50 1.84 7.78
CA THR A 88 2.08 2.24 7.83
C THR A 88 1.15 1.21 7.19
N ALA A 89 1.67 0.40 6.28
CA ALA A 89 0.95 -0.71 5.66
C ALA A 89 1.90 -1.85 5.30
N VAL A 90 1.38 -3.08 5.35
CA VAL A 90 2.08 -4.27 4.88
C VAL A 90 1.10 -5.18 4.12
N GLU A 91 1.56 -5.69 2.99
CA GLU A 91 0.91 -6.77 2.24
C GLU A 91 1.94 -7.88 2.02
N VAL A 92 1.54 -9.12 2.27
CA VAL A 92 2.37 -10.29 2.01
C VAL A 92 1.57 -11.25 1.16
N THR A 93 2.16 -11.68 0.05
CA THR A 93 1.61 -12.71 -0.82
C THR A 93 2.61 -13.84 -0.95
N GLY A 94 2.11 -15.04 -1.27
CA GLY A 94 2.95 -16.20 -1.47
C GLY A 94 2.36 -17.11 -2.54
N ASP A 95 3.25 -17.89 -3.17
CA ASP A 95 2.91 -18.94 -4.13
C ASP A 95 3.40 -20.30 -3.61
N PRO A 96 2.74 -20.84 -2.56
CA PRO A 96 3.20 -22.04 -1.87
C PRO A 96 3.14 -23.28 -2.77
N GLN A 97 4.22 -24.07 -2.78
CA GLN A 97 4.32 -25.26 -3.65
C GLN A 97 3.79 -26.55 -3.01
N LYS A 98 3.45 -26.50 -1.72
CA LYS A 98 3.01 -27.65 -0.89
C LYS A 98 1.87 -27.23 0.04
N ARG A 99 1.03 -28.20 0.44
CA ARG A 99 -0.10 -27.98 1.36
C ARG A 99 0.35 -27.48 2.74
N GLU A 100 1.49 -27.96 3.22
CA GLU A 100 2.10 -27.48 4.47
C GLU A 100 2.53 -26.00 4.33
N SER A 101 3.14 -25.62 3.20
CA SER A 101 3.50 -24.23 2.91
C SER A 101 2.26 -23.33 2.79
N GLU A 102 1.19 -23.81 2.15
CA GLU A 102 -0.10 -23.10 2.06
C GLU A 102 -0.65 -22.75 3.45
N GLN A 103 -0.63 -23.71 4.38
CA GLN A 103 -1.08 -23.50 5.74
C GLN A 103 -0.24 -22.42 6.44
N TYR A 104 1.08 -22.62 6.52
CA TYR A 104 1.94 -21.73 7.31
C TYR A 104 2.12 -20.34 6.70
N GLN A 105 2.13 -20.22 5.37
CA GLN A 105 2.12 -18.91 4.72
C GLN A 105 0.78 -18.20 4.96
N GLY A 106 -0.35 -18.92 4.86
CA GLY A 106 -1.65 -18.34 5.17
C GLY A 106 -1.77 -17.83 6.60
N GLU A 107 -1.27 -18.60 7.58
CA GLU A 107 -1.22 -18.19 8.99
C GLU A 107 -0.31 -16.96 9.18
N PHE A 108 0.86 -16.94 8.55
CA PHE A 108 1.78 -15.80 8.61
C PHE A 108 1.15 -14.54 8.02
N ILE A 109 0.62 -14.63 6.79
CA ILE A 109 -0.02 -13.52 6.07
C ILE A 109 -1.20 -12.96 6.87
N GLY A 110 -1.99 -13.83 7.50
CA GLY A 110 -3.12 -13.43 8.32
C GLY A 110 -2.76 -12.74 9.64
N GLY A 111 -1.51 -12.84 10.11
CA GLY A 111 -1.09 -12.30 11.40
C GLY A 111 0.03 -11.26 11.36
N ILE A 112 0.74 -11.10 10.23
CA ILE A 112 1.94 -10.25 10.17
C ILE A 112 1.62 -8.77 10.35
N ALA A 113 0.49 -8.29 9.82
CA ALA A 113 0.10 -6.88 9.93
C ALA A 113 -0.05 -6.42 11.39
N ASP A 114 -0.64 -7.26 12.25
CA ASP A 114 -0.80 -6.98 13.68
C ASP A 114 0.53 -6.87 14.43
N VAL A 115 1.60 -7.45 13.85
CA VAL A 115 2.94 -7.40 14.43
C VAL A 115 3.67 -6.16 13.94
N VAL A 116 3.68 -5.86 12.65
CA VAL A 116 4.66 -4.90 12.09
C VAL A 116 4.10 -3.51 11.79
N VAL A 117 2.79 -3.35 11.61
CA VAL A 117 2.21 -2.04 11.32
C VAL A 117 2.30 -1.14 12.54
N GLY A 118 2.79 0.08 12.34
CA GLY A 118 3.06 1.06 13.38
C GLY A 118 4.41 0.89 14.09
N GLN A 119 5.23 -0.06 13.66
CA GLN A 119 6.60 -0.21 14.14
C GLN A 119 7.60 0.47 13.21
N ASP A 120 8.69 0.95 13.81
CA ASP A 120 9.88 1.40 13.08
C ASP A 120 10.47 0.23 12.29
N ILE A 121 10.79 0.45 11.02
CA ILE A 121 11.34 -0.60 10.16
C ILE A 121 12.66 -1.15 10.71
N ASP A 122 13.48 -0.35 11.41
CA ASP A 122 14.74 -0.78 12.00
C ASP A 122 14.58 -1.85 13.08
N ASP A 123 13.47 -1.80 13.83
CA ASP A 123 13.16 -2.75 14.90
C ASP A 123 12.51 -4.06 14.40
N ILE A 124 12.20 -4.15 13.10
CA ILE A 124 11.55 -5.33 12.53
C ILE A 124 12.53 -6.50 12.44
N GLN A 125 12.30 -7.47 13.32
CA GLN A 125 12.84 -8.82 13.20
C GLN A 125 11.87 -9.82 13.81
N VAL A 126 11.13 -10.53 12.95
CA VAL A 126 10.13 -11.50 13.39
C VAL A 126 10.74 -12.89 13.48
N SER A 127 10.48 -13.61 14.56
CA SER A 127 10.96 -14.99 14.76
C SER A 127 9.89 -16.03 14.47
N ARG A 128 8.62 -15.69 14.72
CA ARG A 128 7.44 -16.52 14.48
C ARG A 128 6.20 -15.66 14.50
N VAL A 129 5.33 -15.84 13.52
CA VAL A 129 4.00 -15.23 13.47
C VAL A 129 2.98 -16.33 13.24
N ALA A 130 1.95 -16.39 14.10
CA ALA A 130 0.88 -17.39 14.04
C ALA A 130 1.36 -18.86 13.89
N GLY A 131 2.54 -19.18 14.45
CA GLY A 131 3.12 -20.53 14.34
C GLY A 131 4.12 -20.73 13.20
N SER A 132 4.21 -19.81 12.24
CA SER A 132 5.13 -19.90 11.09
C SER A 132 6.47 -19.18 11.35
N SER A 133 7.54 -19.95 11.58
CA SER A 133 8.90 -19.41 11.78
C SER A 133 9.75 -19.39 10.52
N LEU A 134 9.51 -20.29 9.54
CA LEU A 134 10.29 -20.30 8.30
C LEU A 134 9.90 -19.11 7.41
N THR A 135 8.61 -18.84 7.26
CA THR A 135 8.12 -17.65 6.52
C THR A 135 8.61 -16.35 7.15
N SER A 136 8.80 -16.32 8.47
CA SER A 136 9.44 -15.20 9.17
C SER A 136 10.85 -14.92 8.66
N GLY A 137 11.61 -15.96 8.29
CA GLY A 137 12.94 -15.81 7.70
C GLY A 137 12.92 -15.10 6.34
N GLY A 138 12.04 -15.56 5.43
CA GLY A 138 11.87 -14.90 4.13
C GLY A 138 11.34 -13.47 4.28
N PHE A 139 10.45 -13.21 5.24
CA PHE A 139 9.97 -11.85 5.49
C PHE A 139 11.09 -10.91 5.94
N ASN A 140 11.95 -11.35 6.87
CA ASN A 140 13.08 -10.54 7.31
C ASN A 140 14.07 -10.28 6.16
N GLU A 141 14.33 -11.27 5.29
CA GLU A 141 15.15 -11.08 4.07
C GLU A 141 14.56 -9.99 3.16
N ALA A 142 13.25 -10.00 2.93
CA ALA A 142 12.57 -8.98 2.14
C ALA A 142 12.65 -7.59 2.80
N ILE A 143 12.49 -7.50 4.13
CA ILE A 143 12.63 -6.23 4.88
C ILE A 143 14.05 -5.66 4.77
N GLU A 144 15.10 -6.49 4.86
CA GLU A 144 16.48 -6.05 4.66
C GLU A 144 16.71 -5.49 3.25
N THR A 145 16.09 -6.10 2.24
CA THR A 145 16.12 -5.62 0.86
C THR A 145 15.41 -4.27 0.76
N ILE A 146 14.20 -4.14 1.32
CA ILE A 146 13.42 -2.90 1.33
C ILE A 146 14.18 -1.77 2.03
N LYS A 147 14.79 -2.02 3.19
CA LYS A 147 15.66 -1.04 3.88
C LYS A 147 16.78 -0.56 2.97
N SER A 148 17.42 -1.50 2.28
CA SER A 148 18.51 -1.18 1.36
C SER A 148 18.04 -0.35 0.17
N GLU A 149 16.83 -0.58 -0.34
CA GLU A 149 16.21 0.19 -1.44
C GLU A 149 15.81 1.59 -0.99
N ALA A 150 15.14 1.70 0.16
CA ALA A 150 14.61 2.95 0.71
C ALA A 150 15.70 3.90 1.22
N ALA A 151 16.90 3.40 1.54
CA ALA A 151 18.03 4.21 1.97
C ALA A 151 18.81 4.90 0.83
N ASN A 152 18.36 4.82 -0.44
CA ASN A 152 19.04 5.39 -1.60
C ASN A 152 18.49 6.74 -2.07
#